data_AF-A0A6N8Z0Y9-F1
#
_entry.id   AF-A0A6N8Z0Y9-F1
#
_cell.length_a   1.000
_cell.length_b   1.000
_cell.length_c   1.000
_cell.angle_alpha   90.00
_cell.angle_beta   90.00
_cell.angle_gamma   90.00
#
_symmetry.space_group_name_H-M   'P 1'
#
loop_
_entity.id
_entity.type
_entity.pdbx_description
1 polymer ?
#
loop_
_entity_poly.entity_id
_entity_poly.type
_entity_poly.pdbx_seq_one_letter_code
_entity_poly.pdbx_strand_id
1 'polypeptide(L)'
;RQKTVEVVPPGSYSTRDYLDNDGVGEQWHSFHLELERQGDRVVLDATRSDDQAPGSINFISSDGAVAAYFGQHFHQYDTSLTMNQGLLSSVDEVKLRPGSLLLPQWPAALGCRAHTFTKLKNAVRAVVARANGGNVMAAMAVYVIAYWRMKDAESGDWLLCTDGIAVGHGARPQADGIDAV
;
A
#
# COMPACT_ATOMS: atom_id res chain seq x y z
N ARG A 1 -17.64 -3.38 -7.18
CA ARG A 1 -17.96 -4.73 -7.70
C ARG A 1 -17.95 -4.82 -9.22
N GLN A 2 -18.81 -4.10 -9.95
CA GLN A 2 -18.88 -4.15 -11.43
C GLN A 2 -17.51 -3.97 -12.11
N LYS A 3 -16.79 -2.88 -11.77
CA LYS A 3 -15.42 -2.65 -12.27
C LYS A 3 -14.45 -3.79 -11.96
N THR A 4 -14.54 -4.40 -10.77
CA THR A 4 -13.72 -5.56 -10.43
C THR A 4 -13.99 -6.73 -11.37
N VAL A 5 -15.27 -7.02 -11.63
CA VAL A 5 -15.72 -8.10 -12.51
C VAL A 5 -15.28 -7.87 -13.96
N GLU A 6 -15.29 -6.61 -14.42
CA GLU A 6 -14.82 -6.20 -15.75
C GLU A 6 -13.30 -6.34 -15.92
N VAL A 7 -12.53 -5.94 -14.90
CA VAL A 7 -11.07 -5.80 -15.02
C VAL A 7 -10.30 -7.05 -14.58
N VAL A 8 -10.82 -7.81 -13.63
CA VAL A 8 -10.11 -8.93 -13.00
C VAL A 8 -10.77 -10.24 -13.42
N PRO A 9 -10.20 -11.05 -14.33
CA PRO A 9 -10.79 -12.34 -14.71
C PRO A 9 -10.83 -13.33 -13.53
N PRO A 10 -11.77 -14.31 -13.52
CA PRO A 10 -11.77 -15.36 -12.52
C PRO A 10 -10.42 -16.09 -12.45
N GLY A 11 -9.92 -16.35 -11.24
CA GLY A 11 -8.59 -16.92 -11.03
C GLY A 11 -7.98 -16.53 -9.68
N SER A 12 -6.75 -16.96 -9.47
CA SER A 12 -5.92 -16.56 -8.33
C SER A 12 -4.64 -15.90 -8.83
N TYR A 13 -4.34 -14.72 -8.29
CA TYR A 13 -3.20 -13.90 -8.66
C TYR A 13 -2.49 -13.47 -7.39
N SER A 14 -1.16 -13.55 -7.38
CA SER A 14 -0.38 -13.19 -6.19
C SER A 14 0.77 -12.26 -6.53
N THR A 15 1.15 -11.47 -5.53
CA THR A 15 2.35 -10.64 -5.56
C THR A 15 3.01 -10.63 -4.17
N ARG A 16 4.32 -10.42 -4.17
CA ARG A 16 5.12 -10.18 -2.97
C ARG A 16 5.98 -8.96 -3.23
N ASP A 17 5.97 -8.02 -2.31
CA ASP A 17 6.79 -6.81 -2.34
C ASP A 17 7.63 -6.78 -1.05
N TYR A 18 8.72 -6.02 -1.09
CA TYR A 18 9.77 -6.03 -0.08
C TYR A 18 10.10 -4.61 0.39
N LEU A 19 10.46 -4.53 1.66
CA LEU A 19 11.03 -3.40 2.37
C LEU A 19 12.40 -3.85 2.88
N ASP A 20 13.41 -3.07 2.61
CA ASP A 20 14.81 -3.40 2.87
C ASP A 20 15.28 -3.08 4.29
N ASN A 21 14.55 -2.20 5.01
CA ASN A 21 14.94 -1.78 6.36
C ASN A 21 13.73 -1.36 7.22
N ASP A 22 13.82 -1.57 8.54
CA ASP A 22 12.80 -1.19 9.53
C ASP A 22 13.22 -0.04 10.48
N GLY A 23 14.45 0.43 10.36
CA GLY A 23 15.10 1.44 11.19
C GLY A 23 15.83 0.89 12.43
N VAL A 24 15.85 -0.43 12.62
CA VAL A 24 16.48 -1.09 13.78
C VAL A 24 17.47 -2.18 13.34
N GLY A 25 17.17 -2.93 12.29
CA GLY A 25 18.03 -3.96 11.73
C GLY A 25 18.16 -3.89 10.21
N GLU A 26 18.98 -4.77 9.64
CA GLU A 26 19.21 -4.88 8.18
C GLU A 26 18.37 -5.97 7.51
N GLN A 27 17.43 -6.57 8.25
CA GLN A 27 16.58 -7.62 7.73
C GLN A 27 15.57 -7.04 6.74
N TRP A 28 15.35 -7.77 5.65
CA TRP A 28 14.30 -7.45 4.70
C TRP A 28 12.96 -7.96 5.22
N HIS A 29 11.92 -7.17 5.00
CA HIS A 29 10.55 -7.48 5.36
C HIS A 29 9.72 -7.54 4.09
N SER A 30 8.87 -8.55 3.99
CA SER A 30 7.99 -8.72 2.85
C SER A 30 6.54 -8.79 3.30
N PHE A 31 5.66 -8.31 2.43
CA PHE A 31 4.24 -8.53 2.60
C PHE A 31 3.69 -9.09 1.29
N HIS A 32 2.68 -9.93 1.45
CA HIS A 32 2.12 -10.73 0.40
C HIS A 32 0.68 -10.29 0.16
N LEU A 33 0.23 -10.26 -1.08
CA LEU A 33 -1.17 -10.07 -1.42
C LEU A 33 -1.59 -11.08 -2.49
N GLU A 34 -2.55 -11.92 -2.13
CA GLU A 34 -3.28 -12.77 -3.07
C GLU A 34 -4.64 -12.14 -3.37
N LEU A 35 -5.02 -12.13 -4.64
CA LEU A 35 -6.36 -11.84 -5.10
C LEU A 35 -6.93 -13.13 -5.67
N GLU A 36 -8.03 -13.58 -5.08
CA GLU A 36 -8.83 -14.67 -5.63
C GLU A 36 -10.18 -14.14 -6.09
N ARG A 37 -10.57 -14.47 -7.32
CA ARG A 37 -11.90 -14.21 -7.86
C ARG A 37 -12.56 -15.51 -8.30
N GLN A 38 -13.67 -15.85 -7.65
CA GLN A 38 -14.56 -16.96 -8.02
C GLN A 38 -15.95 -16.42 -8.37
N GLY A 39 -16.30 -16.41 -9.65
CA GLY A 39 -17.53 -15.74 -10.11
C GLY A 39 -17.48 -14.24 -9.76
N ASP A 40 -18.41 -13.79 -8.93
CA ASP A 40 -18.45 -12.39 -8.44
C ASP A 40 -17.87 -12.21 -7.04
N ARG A 41 -17.43 -13.30 -6.41
CA ARG A 41 -16.79 -13.27 -5.09
C ARG A 41 -15.31 -12.92 -5.23
N VAL A 42 -14.85 -11.91 -4.50
CA VAL A 42 -13.47 -11.41 -4.51
C VAL A 42 -12.88 -11.50 -3.10
N VAL A 43 -11.76 -12.17 -2.95
CA VAL A 43 -11.02 -12.32 -1.68
C VAL A 43 -9.63 -11.72 -1.82
N LEU A 44 -9.21 -10.94 -0.84
CA LEU A 44 -7.83 -10.47 -0.70
C LEU A 44 -7.18 -11.15 0.50
N ASP A 45 -6.11 -11.92 0.27
CA ASP A 45 -5.39 -12.63 1.32
C ASP A 45 -3.97 -12.09 1.50
N ALA A 46 -3.72 -11.49 2.66
CA ALA A 46 -2.40 -11.00 3.04
C ALA A 46 -1.78 -11.74 4.24
N THR A 47 -2.31 -12.93 4.58
CA THR A 47 -1.87 -13.72 5.74
C THR A 47 -0.45 -14.24 5.62
N ARG A 48 0.07 -14.38 4.39
CA ARG A 48 1.46 -14.79 4.09
C ARG A 48 2.49 -13.66 4.19
N SER A 49 2.08 -12.49 4.67
CA SER A 49 3.01 -11.39 4.98
C SER A 49 3.89 -11.76 6.17
N ASP A 50 5.09 -11.20 6.24
CA ASP A 50 6.04 -11.50 7.30
C ASP A 50 5.53 -11.03 8.67
N ASP A 51 6.19 -11.50 9.72
CA ASP A 51 5.92 -11.08 11.09
C ASP A 51 6.12 -9.57 11.27
N GLN A 52 5.50 -9.03 12.32
CA GLN A 52 5.71 -7.63 12.68
C GLN A 52 7.20 -7.33 12.85
N ALA A 53 7.64 -6.24 12.24
CA ALA A 53 9.01 -5.76 12.31
C ALA A 53 9.34 -5.26 13.74
N PRO A 54 10.57 -5.47 14.23
CA PRO A 54 11.09 -4.80 15.43
C PRO A 54 11.08 -3.27 15.29
N GLY A 55 11.36 -2.77 14.08
CA GLY A 55 11.36 -1.35 13.77
C GLY A 55 9.96 -0.76 13.50
N SER A 56 9.92 0.46 12.96
CA SER A 56 8.70 1.28 12.98
C SER A 56 7.83 1.22 11.72
N ILE A 57 8.15 0.31 10.80
CA ILE A 57 7.45 0.13 9.51
C ILE A 57 6.12 -0.61 9.62
N ASN A 58 5.74 -1.15 10.78
CA ASN A 58 4.50 -1.90 10.91
C ASN A 58 3.26 -1.04 10.61
N PHE A 59 2.26 -1.62 9.96
CA PHE A 59 1.01 -0.94 9.60
C PHE A 59 -0.18 -1.69 10.17
N ILE A 60 -0.90 -1.09 11.13
CA ILE A 60 -2.18 -1.62 11.61
C ILE A 60 -3.22 -1.40 10.53
N SER A 61 -3.44 -2.43 9.71
CA SER A 61 -4.50 -2.44 8.71
C SER A 61 -5.82 -2.92 9.29
N SER A 62 -6.89 -2.71 8.53
CA SER A 62 -8.19 -3.35 8.72
C SER A 62 -8.66 -3.95 7.40
N ASP A 63 -9.65 -4.83 7.47
CA ASP A 63 -10.42 -5.31 6.31
C ASP A 63 -10.94 -4.14 5.46
N GLY A 64 -11.53 -3.14 6.10
CA GLY A 64 -12.03 -1.94 5.47
C GLY A 64 -10.93 -1.14 4.77
N ALA A 65 -9.76 -0.99 5.39
CA ALA A 65 -8.65 -0.26 4.77
C ALA A 65 -8.18 -0.94 3.48
N VAL A 66 -7.90 -2.25 3.52
CA VAL A 66 -7.41 -2.99 2.33
C VAL A 66 -8.47 -2.98 1.21
N ALA A 67 -9.74 -3.24 1.55
CA ALA A 67 -10.84 -3.21 0.59
C ALA A 67 -11.04 -1.81 -0.01
N ALA A 68 -10.88 -0.74 0.78
CA ALA A 68 -11.00 0.63 0.28
C ALA A 68 -9.88 0.97 -0.71
N TYR A 69 -8.63 0.55 -0.44
CA TYR A 69 -7.52 0.77 -1.37
C TYR A 69 -7.67 -0.03 -2.67
N PHE A 70 -8.19 -1.26 -2.57
CA PHE A 70 -8.57 -2.03 -3.75
C PHE A 70 -9.67 -1.34 -4.56
N GLY A 71 -10.72 -0.84 -3.91
CA GLY A 71 -11.77 -0.07 -4.59
C GLY A 71 -11.26 1.24 -5.20
N GLN A 72 -10.37 1.95 -4.48
CA GLN A 72 -9.73 3.18 -4.95
C GLN A 72 -8.92 2.97 -6.23
N HIS A 73 -8.40 1.76 -6.47
CA HIS A 73 -7.75 1.41 -7.72
C HIS A 73 -8.64 1.72 -8.94
N PHE A 74 -9.95 1.52 -8.86
CA PHE A 74 -10.84 1.79 -10.00
C PHE A 74 -11.15 3.28 -10.14
N HIS A 75 -11.24 4.01 -9.03
CA HIS A 75 -11.47 5.45 -9.02
C HIS A 75 -10.38 6.23 -9.79
N GLN A 76 -9.13 5.73 -9.80
CA GLN A 76 -8.03 6.38 -10.53
C GLN A 76 -8.18 6.31 -12.07
N TYR A 77 -9.04 5.43 -12.59
CA TYR A 77 -9.30 5.26 -14.03
C TYR A 77 -10.73 5.65 -14.43
N ASP A 78 -11.60 5.91 -13.46
CA ASP A 78 -13.00 6.30 -13.69
C ASP A 78 -13.43 7.32 -12.63
N THR A 79 -13.37 8.60 -12.99
CA THR A 79 -13.71 9.72 -12.12
C THR A 79 -15.21 9.87 -11.86
N SER A 80 -16.06 9.08 -12.53
CA SER A 80 -17.50 9.01 -12.20
C SER A 80 -17.77 8.25 -10.90
N LEU A 81 -16.81 7.44 -10.44
CA LEU A 81 -16.92 6.71 -9.18
C LEU A 81 -16.73 7.65 -7.99
N THR A 82 -17.63 7.59 -7.01
CA THR A 82 -17.51 8.36 -5.77
C THR A 82 -16.65 7.62 -4.75
N MET A 83 -15.73 8.35 -4.10
CA MET A 83 -14.92 7.81 -3.01
C MET A 83 -15.73 7.77 -1.70
N ASN A 84 -16.45 6.65 -1.48
CA ASN A 84 -17.29 6.41 -0.31
C ASN A 84 -17.28 4.92 0.09
N GLN A 85 -18.08 4.55 1.09
CA GLN A 85 -18.21 3.16 1.61
C GLN A 85 -18.51 2.12 0.51
N GLY A 86 -19.11 2.52 -0.61
CA GLY A 86 -19.38 1.66 -1.75
C GLY A 86 -18.12 1.04 -2.36
N LEU A 87 -16.95 1.68 -2.19
CA LEU A 87 -15.66 1.11 -2.63
C LEU A 87 -15.35 -0.23 -1.95
N LEU A 88 -15.79 -0.42 -0.70
CA LEU A 88 -15.56 -1.66 0.05
C LEU A 88 -16.30 -2.85 -0.55
N SER A 89 -17.45 -2.60 -1.21
CA SER A 89 -18.23 -3.65 -1.88
C SER A 89 -17.51 -4.33 -3.06
N SER A 90 -16.31 -3.85 -3.41
CA SER A 90 -15.44 -4.44 -4.41
C SER A 90 -14.71 -5.70 -3.94
N VAL A 91 -14.68 -5.95 -2.63
CA VAL A 91 -14.04 -7.10 -1.98
C VAL A 91 -15.03 -7.72 -0.99
N ASP A 92 -15.21 -9.03 -1.06
CA ASP A 92 -16.11 -9.76 -0.16
C ASP A 92 -15.42 -10.17 1.15
N GLU A 93 -14.12 -10.41 1.10
CA GLU A 93 -13.35 -10.86 2.25
C GLU A 93 -11.90 -10.37 2.18
N VAL A 94 -11.39 -9.87 3.30
CA VAL A 94 -9.97 -9.55 3.48
C VAL A 94 -9.43 -10.41 4.61
N LYS A 95 -8.35 -11.15 4.36
CA LYS A 95 -7.68 -11.98 5.36
C LYS A 95 -6.37 -11.36 5.78
N LEU A 96 -6.22 -11.12 7.08
CA LEU A 96 -5.02 -10.59 7.73
C LEU A 96 -4.60 -11.55 8.84
N ARG A 97 -3.28 -11.70 9.04
CA ARG A 97 -2.72 -12.55 10.10
C ARG A 97 -2.31 -11.70 11.31
N PRO A 98 -2.88 -11.90 12.51
CA PRO A 98 -2.44 -11.21 13.71
C PRO A 98 -0.95 -11.43 13.99
N GLY A 99 -0.24 -10.38 14.37
CA GLY A 99 1.22 -10.40 14.58
C GLY A 99 2.04 -10.28 13.29
N SER A 100 1.40 -10.09 12.13
CA SER A 100 2.11 -9.78 10.87
C SER A 100 2.40 -8.28 10.72
N LEU A 101 3.23 -7.92 9.74
CA LEU A 101 3.53 -6.54 9.36
C LEU A 101 2.29 -5.68 9.07
N LEU A 102 1.19 -6.30 8.60
CA LEU A 102 -0.08 -5.65 8.24
C LEU A 102 -1.17 -5.75 9.32
N LEU A 103 -0.95 -6.52 10.38
CA LEU A 103 -1.82 -6.57 11.55
C LEU A 103 -0.96 -6.83 12.80
N PRO A 104 -0.05 -5.89 13.13
CA PRO A 104 0.87 -6.04 14.24
C PRO A 104 0.12 -5.95 15.57
N GLN A 105 0.71 -6.51 16.62
CA GLN A 105 0.19 -6.40 17.97
C GLN A 105 1.07 -5.48 18.81
N TRP A 106 0.48 -4.87 19.84
CA TRP A 106 1.24 -4.13 20.84
C TRP A 106 2.40 -5.00 21.36
N PRO A 107 3.63 -4.47 21.52
CA PRO A 107 4.06 -3.06 21.45
C PRO A 107 4.70 -2.63 20.11
N ALA A 108 4.29 -3.19 18.96
CA ALA A 108 4.90 -2.87 17.67
C ALA A 108 4.94 -1.36 17.37
N ALA A 109 6.08 -0.88 16.86
CA ALA A 109 6.25 0.52 16.47
C ALA A 109 5.63 0.81 15.09
N LEU A 110 4.98 1.98 14.96
CA LEU A 110 4.18 2.39 13.78
C LEU A 110 4.61 3.75 13.19
N GLY A 111 5.76 4.28 13.61
CA GLY A 111 6.24 5.62 13.23
C GLY A 111 6.43 5.79 11.73
N CYS A 112 6.98 4.79 11.06
CA CYS A 112 7.21 4.73 9.62
C CYS A 112 6.16 3.87 8.87
N ARG A 113 4.96 3.67 9.45
CA ARG A 113 3.89 2.83 8.86
C ARG A 113 3.49 3.23 7.43
N ALA A 114 3.69 4.50 7.07
CA ALA A 114 3.30 4.99 5.76
C ALA A 114 4.21 4.47 4.62
N HIS A 115 5.41 3.93 4.92
CA HIS A 115 6.23 3.17 3.98
C HIS A 115 5.52 1.87 3.57
N THR A 116 5.14 1.06 4.55
CA THR A 116 4.39 -0.18 4.34
C THR A 116 3.04 0.07 3.70
N PHE A 117 2.33 1.14 4.10
CA PHE A 117 1.09 1.52 3.45
C PHE A 117 1.28 1.86 1.95
N THR A 118 2.35 2.57 1.58
CA THR A 118 2.62 2.89 0.17
C THR A 118 2.93 1.64 -0.63
N LYS A 119 3.70 0.72 -0.05
CA LYS A 119 3.97 -0.58 -0.64
C LYS A 119 2.70 -1.43 -0.77
N LEU A 120 1.79 -1.42 0.20
CA LEU A 120 0.49 -2.10 0.10
C LEU A 120 -0.31 -1.61 -1.12
N LYS A 121 -0.35 -0.29 -1.37
CA LYS A 121 -0.98 0.27 -2.58
C LYS A 121 -0.30 -0.24 -3.86
N ASN A 122 1.03 -0.36 -3.86
CA ASN A 122 1.77 -0.93 -4.99
C ASN A 122 1.44 -2.41 -5.21
N ALA A 123 1.31 -3.20 -4.15
CA ALA A 123 0.91 -4.60 -4.25
C ALA A 123 -0.52 -4.77 -4.79
N VAL A 124 -1.46 -3.89 -4.39
CA VAL A 124 -2.81 -3.84 -4.99
C VAL A 124 -2.73 -3.61 -6.51
N ARG A 125 -1.91 -2.65 -6.96
CA ARG A 125 -1.71 -2.44 -8.41
C ARG A 125 -1.07 -3.67 -9.05
N ALA A 126 -0.03 -4.21 -8.46
CA ALA A 126 0.69 -5.36 -9.00
C ALA A 126 -0.21 -6.60 -9.13
N VAL A 127 -1.04 -6.91 -8.12
CA VAL A 127 -1.93 -8.08 -8.19
C VAL A 127 -3.02 -7.90 -9.26
N VAL A 128 -3.55 -6.69 -9.44
CA VAL A 128 -4.47 -6.38 -10.56
C VAL A 128 -3.74 -6.45 -11.90
N ALA A 129 -2.48 -5.97 -11.98
CA ALA A 129 -1.64 -6.09 -13.17
C ALA A 129 -1.48 -7.54 -13.61
N ARG A 130 -1.26 -8.45 -12.66
CA ARG A 130 -1.16 -9.90 -12.94
C ARG A 130 -2.47 -10.46 -13.50
N ALA A 131 -3.60 -9.91 -13.11
CA ALA A 131 -4.92 -10.35 -13.59
C ALA A 131 -5.29 -9.79 -14.96
N ASN A 132 -4.92 -8.54 -15.27
CA ASN A 132 -5.40 -7.82 -16.45
C ASN A 132 -4.33 -7.61 -17.54
N GLY A 133 -3.24 -8.39 -17.50
CA GLY A 133 -2.17 -8.31 -18.50
C GLY A 133 -1.31 -7.06 -18.41
N GLY A 134 -1.20 -6.44 -17.23
CA GLY A 134 -0.37 -5.27 -16.99
C GLY A 134 -1.01 -3.95 -17.38
N ASN A 135 -2.31 -3.92 -17.69
CA ASN A 135 -3.04 -2.70 -18.02
C ASN A 135 -3.40 -1.89 -16.76
N VAL A 136 -2.36 -1.52 -16.00
CA VAL A 136 -2.43 -0.66 -14.82
C VAL A 136 -1.15 0.17 -14.72
N MET A 137 -1.20 1.29 -13.99
CA MET A 137 -0.01 2.02 -13.55
C MET A 137 0.93 1.11 -12.76
N ALA A 138 2.22 1.15 -13.09
CA ALA A 138 3.29 0.48 -12.36
C ALA A 138 3.43 1.02 -10.93
N ALA A 139 4.25 0.35 -10.12
CA ALA A 139 4.54 0.79 -8.76
C ALA A 139 5.13 2.21 -8.72
N MET A 140 4.77 2.98 -7.71
CA MET A 140 5.35 4.31 -7.44
C MET A 140 6.43 4.21 -6.36
N ALA A 141 7.32 5.20 -6.34
CA ALA A 141 8.28 5.34 -5.25
C ALA A 141 7.56 5.57 -3.91
N VAL A 142 8.17 5.08 -2.82
CA VAL A 142 7.74 5.48 -1.48
C VAL A 142 8.19 6.92 -1.26
N TYR A 143 7.34 7.74 -0.62
CA TYR A 143 7.67 9.13 -0.33
C TYR A 143 8.92 9.22 0.57
N VAL A 144 9.63 10.34 0.48
CA VAL A 144 10.82 10.60 1.29
C VAL A 144 10.58 11.87 2.11
N ILE A 145 10.80 11.79 3.42
CA ILE A 145 10.71 12.95 4.32
C ILE A 145 12.09 13.20 4.92
N ALA A 146 12.57 14.42 4.78
CA ALA A 146 13.74 14.91 5.47
C ALA A 146 13.32 15.53 6.81
N TYR A 147 14.07 15.23 7.87
CA TYR A 147 13.86 15.75 9.20
C TYR A 147 15.09 16.53 9.63
N TRP A 148 14.91 17.80 10.02
CA TRP A 148 15.95 18.61 10.64
C TRP A 148 15.51 19.04 12.01
N ARG A 149 16.37 18.76 13.00
CA ARG A 149 16.23 19.28 14.35
C ARG A 149 17.38 20.23 14.61
N MET A 150 17.06 21.47 14.95
CA MET A 150 18.04 22.52 15.17
C MET A 150 17.62 23.42 16.32
N LYS A 151 18.53 24.30 16.76
CA LYS A 151 18.18 25.40 17.64
C LYS A 151 18.02 26.66 16.82
N ASP A 152 16.99 27.46 17.12
CA ASP A 152 16.92 28.82 16.63
C ASP A 152 18.15 29.61 17.12
N ALA A 153 18.76 30.38 16.23
CA ALA A 153 20.01 31.06 16.54
C ALA A 153 19.82 32.27 17.47
N GLU A 154 18.63 32.87 17.49
CA GLU A 154 18.31 34.06 18.27
C GLU A 154 17.68 33.68 19.62
N SER A 155 16.66 32.82 19.62
CA SER A 155 15.96 32.43 20.84
C SER A 155 16.60 31.25 21.58
N GLY A 156 17.37 30.41 20.88
CA GLY A 156 17.95 29.19 21.43
C GLY A 156 16.95 28.02 21.57
N ASP A 157 15.70 28.21 21.13
CA ASP A 157 14.63 27.21 21.21
C ASP A 157 14.83 26.07 20.22
N TRP A 158 14.25 24.90 20.52
CA TRP A 158 14.26 23.78 19.59
C TRP A 158 13.26 23.99 18.44
N LEU A 159 13.76 23.85 17.22
CA LEU A 159 12.98 23.79 15.99
C LEU A 159 13.02 22.37 15.42
N LEU A 160 11.86 21.93 14.92
CA LEU A 160 11.70 20.73 14.10
C LEU A 160 11.16 21.16 12.74
N CYS A 161 11.95 20.96 11.71
CA CYS A 161 11.52 21.14 10.32
C CYS A 161 11.40 19.77 9.65
N THR A 162 10.31 19.59 8.90
CA THR A 162 10.08 18.39 8.09
C THR A 162 9.72 18.84 6.69
N ASP A 163 10.38 18.26 5.69
CA ASP A 163 10.04 18.54 4.30
C ASP A 163 9.94 17.25 3.48
N GLY A 164 9.02 17.26 2.53
CA GLY A 164 8.80 16.15 1.62
C GLY A 164 9.65 16.33 0.37
N ILE A 165 10.41 15.31 -0.01
CA ILE A 165 11.12 15.30 -1.28
C ILE A 165 10.18 14.69 -2.33
N ALA A 166 9.94 15.45 -3.40
CA ALA A 166 9.08 15.02 -4.50
C ALA A 166 9.59 13.71 -5.12
N VAL A 167 8.67 12.82 -5.48
CA VAL A 167 8.99 11.49 -6.02
C VAL A 167 8.31 11.23 -7.36
N GLY A 168 8.78 10.22 -8.09
CA GLY A 168 8.18 9.81 -9.36
C GLY A 168 6.98 8.86 -9.18
N HIS A 169 6.00 9.00 -10.07
CA HIS A 169 4.94 8.01 -10.27
C HIS A 169 5.40 6.87 -11.18
N GLY A 170 4.78 5.69 -11.04
CA GLY A 170 4.99 4.59 -11.97
C GLY A 170 4.44 4.89 -13.37
N ALA A 171 5.04 4.30 -14.40
CA ALA A 171 4.56 4.41 -15.78
C ALA A 171 3.12 3.87 -15.92
N ARG A 172 2.36 4.45 -16.84
CA ARG A 172 0.99 4.05 -17.20
C ARG A 172 1.01 3.24 -18.49
N PRO A 173 -0.02 2.43 -18.76
CA PRO A 173 -0.05 1.62 -19.98
C PRO A 173 0.03 2.45 -21.28
N GLN A 174 -0.33 3.74 -21.22
CA GLN A 174 -0.36 4.64 -22.38
C GLN A 174 0.65 5.80 -22.30
N ALA A 175 1.42 5.93 -21.22
CA ALA A 175 2.33 7.08 -21.02
C ALA A 175 3.34 6.82 -19.90
N ASP A 176 4.45 7.55 -19.92
CA ASP A 176 5.42 7.56 -18.83
C ASP A 176 4.81 8.00 -17.49
N GLY A 177 5.54 7.75 -16.41
CA GLY A 177 5.22 8.25 -15.08
C GLY A 177 5.38 9.78 -15.02
N ILE A 178 4.76 10.42 -14.03
CA ILE A 178 5.00 11.84 -13.77
C ILE A 178 6.24 11.97 -12.87
N ASP A 179 7.16 12.84 -13.25
CA ASP A 179 8.34 13.19 -12.46
C ASP A 179 8.02 14.21 -11.37
N ALA A 180 8.69 14.07 -10.21
CA ALA A 180 8.71 15.06 -9.12
C ALA A 180 7.32 15.56 -8.66
N VAL A 181 6.49 14.62 -8.15
CA VAL A 181 5.16 14.86 -7.56
C VAL A 181 5.20 14.85 -6.03
#